data_AF-A0A7Y3I9N2-F1
#
_entry.id   AF-A0A7Y3I9N2-F1
#
_cell.length_a   1.000
_cell.length_b   1.000
_cell.length_c   1.000
_cell.angle_alpha   90.00
_cell.angle_beta   90.00
_cell.angle_gamma   90.00
#
_symmetry.space_group_name_H-M   'P 1'
#
loop_
_entity.id
_entity.type
_entity.pdbx_description
1 polymer ?
#
loop_
_entity_poly.entity_id
_entity_poly.type
_entity_poly.pdbx_seq_one_letter_code
_entity_poly.pdbx_strand_id
1 'polypeptide(L)'
;DPAVPVPDYGRLLALAGFAFEDRADRPWVGNPGLEYGADGARVQAPIRIGSPLYDAGIEREDVIVSVDGTVLTDAGAWGRALARYRPGDRALVVWRSRGDEFEEQLVVGSDPNLSILPLEATGGTLSDSARAFRGRWLEAR
;
A
#
# COMPACT_ATOMS: atom_id res chain seq x y z
N ASP A 1 0.61 31.93 -4.39
CA ASP A 1 -0.15 31.37 -3.28
C ASP A 1 0.82 31.01 -2.17
N PRO A 2 0.88 31.72 -1.03
CA PRO A 2 1.80 31.35 0.04
C PRO A 2 1.28 30.07 0.70
N ALA A 3 1.99 28.97 0.48
CA ALA A 3 1.65 27.66 1.04
C ALA A 3 1.36 27.79 2.54
N VAL A 4 0.15 27.42 2.95
CA VAL A 4 -0.20 27.26 4.35
C VAL A 4 0.78 26.25 4.95
N PRO A 5 1.50 26.57 6.04
CA PRO A 5 2.45 25.64 6.62
C PRO A 5 1.71 24.39 7.10
N VAL A 6 2.16 23.22 6.64
CA VAL A 6 1.60 21.93 7.05
C VAL A 6 1.88 21.74 8.55
N PRO A 7 0.85 21.45 9.37
CA PRO A 7 1.05 21.16 10.78
C PRO A 7 2.00 19.97 10.99
N ASP A 8 2.79 20.01 12.07
CA ASP A 8 3.61 18.87 12.49
C ASP A 8 2.72 17.78 13.09
N TYR A 9 2.15 16.96 12.22
CA TYR A 9 1.29 15.85 12.61
C TYR A 9 2.02 14.80 13.44
N GLY A 10 3.34 14.64 13.25
CA GLY A 10 4.16 13.71 14.04
C GLY A 10 4.11 14.09 15.51
N ARG A 11 4.40 15.35 15.81
CA ARG A 11 4.32 15.89 17.16
C ARG A 11 2.91 15.82 17.73
N LEU A 12 1.90 16.20 16.95
CA LEU A 12 0.51 16.25 17.43
C LEU A 12 -0.04 14.87 17.78
N LEU A 13 0.21 13.87 16.92
CA LEU A 13 -0.23 12.49 17.14
C LEU A 13 0.54 11.81 18.27
N ALA A 14 1.81 12.15 18.48
CA ALA A 14 2.59 11.68 19.62
C ALA A 14 2.00 12.10 20.98
N LEU A 15 1.31 13.25 21.06
CA LEU A 15 0.60 13.67 22.29
C LEU A 15 -0.54 12.70 22.65
N ALA A 16 -1.14 12.04 21.67
CA ALA A 16 -2.12 10.97 21.85
C ALA A 16 -1.48 9.57 21.83
N GLY A 17 -0.15 9.49 21.90
CA GLY A 17 0.58 8.22 21.87
C GLY A 17 0.43 7.48 20.56
N PHE A 18 0.30 8.16 19.43
CA PHE A 18 0.40 7.52 18.11
C PHE A 18 1.78 7.80 17.52
N ALA A 19 2.27 6.86 16.72
CA ALA A 19 3.52 6.96 15.99
C ALA A 19 3.27 6.76 14.50
N PHE A 20 4.11 7.39 13.67
CA PHE A 20 4.18 7.06 12.25
C PHE A 20 5.07 5.85 12.05
N GLU A 21 4.62 4.93 11.22
CA GLU A 21 5.40 3.84 10.66
C GLU A 21 5.76 4.19 9.21
N ASP A 22 7.07 4.26 8.93
CA ASP A 22 7.58 4.24 7.57
C ASP A 22 7.48 2.82 7.02
N ARG A 23 7.08 2.71 5.75
CA ARG A 23 6.84 1.45 5.05
C ARG A 23 7.78 1.26 3.86
N ALA A 24 8.81 2.10 3.74
CA ALA A 24 9.73 2.07 2.61
C ALA A 24 10.46 0.72 2.41
N ASP A 25 10.50 -0.14 3.43
CA ASP A 25 11.05 -1.50 3.35
C ASP A 25 10.06 -2.54 2.80
N ARG A 26 8.78 -2.19 2.68
CA ARG A 26 7.72 -3.08 2.21
C ARG A 26 7.62 -3.06 0.68
N PRO A 27 7.41 -4.23 0.04
CA PRO A 27 7.27 -4.32 -1.40
C PRO A 27 5.98 -3.62 -1.86
N TRP A 28 6.09 -2.85 -2.93
CA TRP A 28 5.00 -2.04 -3.43
C TRP A 28 5.00 -1.98 -4.95
N VAL A 29 3.81 -2.15 -5.54
CA VAL A 29 3.63 -2.11 -7.00
C VAL A 29 2.58 -1.09 -7.46
N GLY A 30 1.86 -0.43 -6.54
CA GLY A 30 0.85 0.57 -6.92
C GLY A 30 -0.42 0.62 -6.07
N ASN A 31 -0.66 -0.37 -5.22
CA ASN A 31 -1.92 -0.57 -4.49
C ASN A 31 -3.17 -0.45 -5.38
N PRO A 32 -3.29 -1.26 -6.45
CA PRO A 32 -4.44 -1.20 -7.33
C PRO A 32 -5.72 -1.54 -6.57
N GLY A 33 -6.82 -0.87 -6.94
CA GLY A 33 -8.15 -1.33 -6.57
C GLY A 33 -8.48 -2.56 -7.40
N LEU A 34 -8.63 -3.73 -6.78
CA LEU A 34 -8.81 -5.00 -7.47
C LEU A 34 -10.18 -5.62 -7.16
N GLU A 35 -10.82 -6.14 -8.19
CA GLU A 35 -11.91 -7.10 -8.07
C GLU A 35 -11.41 -8.47 -8.55
N TYR A 36 -11.56 -9.48 -7.72
CA TYR A 36 -11.04 -10.80 -8.01
C TYR A 36 -12.10 -11.66 -8.70
N GLY A 37 -11.69 -12.37 -9.75
CA GLY A 37 -12.50 -13.34 -10.48
C GLY A 37 -11.71 -14.61 -10.78
N ALA A 38 -12.36 -15.56 -11.45
CA ALA A 38 -11.73 -16.83 -11.84
C ALA A 38 -10.52 -16.65 -12.77
N ASP A 39 -10.53 -15.59 -13.60
CA ASP A 39 -9.53 -15.33 -14.62
C ASP A 39 -8.40 -14.38 -14.17
N GLY A 40 -8.43 -13.91 -12.91
CA GLY A 40 -7.47 -12.96 -12.36
C GLY A 40 -8.13 -11.80 -11.61
N ALA A 41 -7.34 -10.75 -11.37
CA ALA A 41 -7.75 -9.57 -10.63
C ALA A 41 -7.95 -8.37 -11.58
N ARG A 42 -9.22 -7.96 -11.78
CA ARG A 42 -9.58 -6.81 -12.60
C ARG A 42 -9.30 -5.51 -11.87
N VAL A 43 -8.57 -4.60 -12.52
CA VAL A 43 -8.26 -3.26 -12.01
C VAL A 43 -9.49 -2.37 -12.10
N GLN A 44 -10.00 -1.91 -10.96
CA GLN A 44 -11.24 -1.12 -10.83
C GLN A 44 -11.01 0.40 -10.82
N ALA A 45 -9.80 0.82 -10.46
CA ALA A 45 -9.45 2.21 -10.22
C ALA A 45 -8.22 2.61 -11.03
N PRO A 46 -8.03 3.90 -11.35
CA PRO A 46 -6.80 4.37 -11.98
C PRO A 46 -5.57 3.93 -11.19
N ILE A 47 -4.56 3.43 -11.91
CA ILE A 47 -3.27 3.06 -11.31
C ILE A 47 -2.52 4.32 -10.88
N ARG A 48 -1.86 4.25 -9.72
CA ARG A 48 -1.10 5.38 -9.16
C ARG A 48 0.06 5.73 -10.07
N ILE A 49 0.12 6.98 -10.52
CA ILE A 49 1.20 7.52 -11.35
C ILE A 49 2.56 7.31 -10.65
N GLY A 50 3.55 6.85 -11.43
CA GLY A 50 4.89 6.55 -10.93
C GLY A 50 4.96 5.31 -10.03
N SER A 51 3.97 4.41 -10.12
CA SER A 51 4.06 3.08 -9.53
C SER A 51 4.61 2.06 -10.52
N PRO A 52 5.18 0.93 -10.05
CA PRO A 52 5.63 -0.13 -10.94
C PRO A 52 4.56 -0.66 -11.91
N LEU A 53 3.29 -0.78 -11.49
CA LEU A 53 2.20 -1.16 -12.40
C LEU A 53 1.91 -0.07 -13.45
N TYR A 54 2.04 1.20 -13.07
CA TYR A 54 1.87 2.32 -14.01
C TYR A 54 2.97 2.31 -15.07
N ASP A 55 4.22 2.07 -14.66
CA ASP A 55 5.37 2.04 -15.55
C ASP A 55 5.30 0.86 -16.54
N ALA A 56 4.65 -0.24 -16.14
CA ALA A 56 4.32 -1.37 -17.01
C ALA A 56 3.13 -1.10 -17.96
N GLY A 57 2.51 0.08 -17.88
CA GLY A 57 1.37 0.45 -18.72
C GLY A 57 0.06 -0.25 -18.35
N ILE A 58 -0.05 -0.82 -17.15
CA ILE A 58 -1.30 -1.41 -16.66
C ILE A 58 -2.27 -0.29 -16.31
N GLU A 59 -3.51 -0.43 -16.78
CA GLU A 59 -4.56 0.56 -16.65
C GLU A 59 -5.80 -0.01 -15.94
N ARG A 60 -6.78 0.86 -15.70
CA ARG A 60 -8.11 0.44 -15.27
C ARG A 60 -8.75 -0.44 -16.36
N GLU A 61 -9.49 -1.46 -15.92
CA GLU A 61 -10.12 -2.53 -16.71
C GLU A 61 -9.18 -3.65 -17.18
N ASP A 62 -7.88 -3.52 -17.00
CA ASP A 62 -6.96 -4.64 -17.23
C ASP A 62 -7.18 -5.74 -16.18
N VAL A 63 -6.90 -6.98 -16.57
CA VAL A 63 -6.99 -8.14 -15.68
C VAL A 63 -5.58 -8.64 -15.40
N ILE A 64 -5.10 -8.46 -14.16
CA ILE A 64 -3.83 -9.02 -13.74
C ILE A 64 -4.04 -10.51 -13.46
N VAL A 65 -3.43 -11.35 -14.28
CA VAL A 65 -3.62 -12.81 -14.25
C VAL A 65 -2.72 -13.45 -13.20
N SER A 66 -1.42 -13.11 -13.23
CA SER A 66 -0.46 -13.67 -12.29
C SER A 66 0.70 -12.74 -11.98
N VAL A 67 1.30 -12.97 -10.82
CA VAL A 67 2.60 -12.39 -10.43
C VAL A 67 3.52 -13.56 -10.10
N ASP A 68 4.57 -13.73 -10.91
CA ASP A 68 5.58 -14.79 -10.80
C ASP A 68 4.94 -16.17 -10.55
N GLY A 69 4.08 -16.55 -11.50
CA GLY A 69 3.33 -17.81 -11.53
C GLY A 69 2.19 -17.94 -10.52
N THR A 70 2.05 -17.01 -9.56
CA THR A 70 0.92 -17.03 -8.61
C THR A 70 -0.29 -16.40 -9.27
N VAL A 71 -1.30 -17.23 -9.57
CA VAL A 71 -2.58 -16.79 -10.12
C VAL A 71 -3.33 -15.93 -9.10
N LEU A 72 -3.86 -14.80 -9.54
CA LEU A 72 -4.45 -13.79 -8.67
C LEU A 72 -5.99 -13.88 -8.62
N THR A 73 -6.52 -14.93 -8.00
CA THR A 73 -7.97 -15.13 -7.84
C THR A 73 -8.55 -14.61 -6.53
N ASP A 74 -7.72 -14.10 -5.61
CA ASP A 74 -8.16 -13.53 -4.34
C ASP A 74 -7.12 -12.58 -3.72
N ALA A 75 -7.54 -11.82 -2.70
CA ALA A 75 -6.69 -10.86 -1.98
C ALA A 75 -5.52 -11.52 -1.24
N GLY A 76 -5.68 -12.77 -0.79
CA GLY A 76 -4.61 -13.52 -0.17
C GLY A 76 -3.52 -13.92 -1.18
N ALA A 77 -3.91 -14.29 -2.40
CA ALA A 77 -2.99 -14.61 -3.49
C ALA A 77 -2.15 -13.38 -3.87
N TRP A 78 -2.78 -12.21 -3.97
CA TRP A 78 -2.06 -10.94 -4.16
C TRP A 78 -1.03 -10.69 -3.06
N GLY A 79 -1.44 -10.77 -1.79
CA GLY A 79 -0.56 -10.55 -0.65
C GLY A 79 0.62 -11.54 -0.63
N ARG A 80 0.36 -12.84 -0.84
CA ARG A 80 1.42 -13.86 -0.91
C ARG A 80 2.36 -13.66 -2.08
N ALA A 81 1.82 -13.28 -3.25
CA ALA A 81 2.63 -13.06 -4.44
C ALA A 81 3.63 -11.92 -4.25
N LEU A 82 3.25 -10.85 -3.53
CA LEU A 82 4.15 -9.73 -3.23
C LEU A 82 5.04 -9.97 -2.00
N ALA A 83 4.61 -10.74 -1.01
CA ALA A 83 5.33 -10.93 0.26
C ALA A 83 6.74 -11.55 0.13
N ARG A 84 7.05 -12.19 -1.00
CA ARG A 84 8.37 -12.76 -1.30
C ARG A 84 9.40 -11.73 -1.78
N TYR A 85 8.97 -10.52 -2.14
CA TYR A 85 9.83 -9.49 -2.71
C TYR A 85 10.28 -8.45 -1.70
N ARG A 86 11.43 -7.86 -1.99
CA ARG A 86 11.93 -6.62 -1.41
C ARG A 86 11.87 -5.51 -2.46
N PRO A 87 11.82 -4.24 -2.05
CA PRO A 87 12.06 -3.13 -2.95
C PRO A 87 13.38 -3.31 -3.73
N GLY A 88 13.33 -3.12 -5.04
CA GLY A 88 14.42 -3.34 -5.99
C GLY A 88 14.41 -4.71 -6.68
N ASP A 89 13.64 -5.69 -6.18
CA ASP A 89 13.51 -6.98 -6.83
C ASP A 89 12.74 -6.87 -8.15
N ARG A 90 12.86 -7.90 -9.00
CA ARG A 90 12.11 -8.01 -10.25
C ARG A 90 11.00 -9.05 -10.11
N ALA A 91 9.78 -8.65 -10.44
CA ALA A 91 8.61 -9.53 -10.46
C ALA A 91 8.07 -9.64 -11.88
N LEU A 92 7.86 -10.87 -12.35
CA LEU A 92 7.19 -11.12 -13.62
C LEU A 92 5.68 -10.93 -13.42
N VAL A 93 5.04 -10.11 -14.24
CA VAL A 93 3.60 -9.89 -14.19
C VAL A 93 3.00 -10.27 -15.53
N VAL A 94 1.91 -11.03 -15.47
CA VAL A 94 1.08 -11.36 -16.63
C VAL A 94 -0.26 -10.66 -16.47
N TRP A 95 -0.68 -9.92 -17.49
CA TRP A 95 -1.98 -9.25 -17.51
C TRP A 95 -2.62 -9.32 -18.89
N ARG A 96 -3.94 -9.12 -18.92
CA ARG A 96 -4.70 -8.99 -20.16
C ARG A 96 -5.22 -7.58 -20.29
N SER A 97 -5.03 -7.00 -21.46
CA SER A 97 -5.57 -5.70 -21.84
C SER A 97 -6.13 -5.78 -23.24
N ARG A 98 -7.37 -5.31 -23.41
CA ARG A 98 -8.02 -5.14 -24.74
C ARG A 98 -8.02 -6.39 -25.64
N GLY A 99 -7.95 -7.59 -25.04
CA GLY A 99 -7.96 -8.87 -25.74
C GLY A 99 -6.59 -9.51 -25.95
N ASP A 100 -5.51 -8.78 -25.68
CA ASP A 100 -4.14 -9.28 -25.74
C ASP A 100 -3.64 -9.64 -24.34
N GLU A 101 -2.71 -10.60 -24.27
CA GLU A 101 -2.00 -10.99 -23.06
C GLU A 101 -0.57 -10.45 -23.13
N PHE A 102 -0.14 -9.83 -22.05
CA PHE A 102 1.15 -9.19 -21.89
C PHE A 102 1.88 -9.83 -20.72
N GLU A 103 3.21 -9.89 -20.84
CA GLU A 103 4.11 -10.43 -19.83
C GLU A 103 5.34 -9.54 -19.74
N GLU A 104 5.61 -8.99 -18.55
CA GLU A 104 6.73 -8.07 -18.33
C GLU A 104 7.32 -8.21 -16.93
N GLN A 105 8.63 -7.95 -16.82
CA GLN A 105 9.28 -7.80 -15.52
C GLN A 105 9.19 -6.36 -15.02
N LEU A 106 8.49 -6.16 -13.91
CA LEU A 106 8.49 -4.89 -13.19
C LEU A 106 9.55 -4.88 -12.08
N VAL A 107 10.04 -3.69 -11.73
CA VAL A 107 10.86 -3.49 -10.54
C VAL A 107 9.94 -3.17 -9.37
N VAL A 108 9.99 -3.99 -8.32
CA VAL A 108 9.20 -3.79 -7.11
C VAL A 108 9.69 -2.52 -6.41
N GLY A 109 8.78 -1.60 -6.12
CA GLY A 109 9.08 -0.34 -5.44
C GLY A 109 9.04 -0.44 -3.91
N SER A 110 9.47 0.63 -3.26
CA SER A 110 9.25 0.88 -1.84
C SER A 110 7.85 1.44 -1.61
N ASP A 111 7.12 0.94 -0.61
CA ASP A 111 5.80 1.47 -0.24
C ASP A 111 5.93 2.92 0.27
N PRO A 112 5.39 3.92 -0.47
CA PRO A 112 5.53 5.32 -0.10
C PRO A 112 4.48 5.78 0.91
N ASN A 113 3.61 4.87 1.35
CA ASN A 113 2.55 5.20 2.29
C ASN A 113 3.08 5.28 3.73
N LEU A 114 2.53 6.21 4.49
CA LEU A 114 2.73 6.28 5.93
C LEU A 114 1.57 5.58 6.63
N SER A 115 1.86 4.85 7.71
CA SER A 115 0.83 4.31 8.60
C SER A 115 0.89 5.00 9.95
N ILE A 116 -0.27 5.17 10.59
CA ILE A 116 -0.37 5.65 11.97
C ILE A 116 -0.68 4.43 12.83
N LEU A 117 0.17 4.18 13.81
CA LEU A 117 0.01 3.08 14.75
C LEU A 117 -0.11 3.61 16.18
N PRO A 118 -0.86 2.93 17.06
CA PRO A 118 -0.69 3.13 18.49
C PRO A 118 0.78 2.88 18.87
N LEU A 119 1.37 3.74 19.70
CA LEU A 119 2.75 3.64 20.17
C LEU A 119 3.05 2.26 20.78
N GLU A 120 2.04 1.66 21.40
CA GLU A 120 2.12 0.33 21.99
C GLU A 120 2.42 -0.76 20.95
N ALA A 121 1.89 -0.63 19.72
CA ALA A 121 2.12 -1.57 18.62
C ALA A 121 3.56 -1.50 18.07
N THR A 122 4.29 -0.42 18.37
CA THR A 122 5.70 -0.28 18.01
C THR A 122 6.64 -0.74 19.13
N GLY A 123 6.12 -1.36 20.19
CA GLY A 123 6.87 -1.72 21.40
C GLY A 123 7.15 -0.54 22.34
N GLY A 124 6.61 0.64 22.05
CA GLY A 124 6.71 1.81 22.92
C GLY A 124 5.76 1.71 24.12
N THR A 125 6.05 2.46 25.18
CA THR A 125 5.19 2.53 26.36
C THR A 125 4.31 3.77 26.32
N LEU A 126 3.00 3.59 26.38
CA LEU A 126 2.05 4.71 26.46
C LEU A 126 2.12 5.37 27.84
N SER A 127 2.49 6.65 27.90
CA SER A 127 2.48 7.43 29.14
C SER A 127 1.05 7.70 29.63
N ASP A 128 0.88 7.91 30.93
CA ASP A 128 -0.42 8.26 31.52
C ASP A 128 -0.99 9.56 30.94
N SER A 129 -0.12 10.54 30.66
CA SER A 129 -0.50 11.80 30.02
C SER A 129 -1.06 11.60 28.61
N ALA A 130 -0.40 10.76 27.80
CA ALA A 130 -0.83 10.44 26.45
C ALA A 130 -2.12 9.62 26.45
N ARG A 131 -2.27 8.68 27.39
CA ARG A 131 -3.50 7.92 27.59
C ARG A 131 -4.68 8.82 27.94
N ALA A 132 -4.49 9.72 28.91
CA ALA A 132 -5.53 10.65 29.33
C ALA A 132 -5.92 11.62 28.19
N PHE A 133 -4.94 12.10 27.42
CA PHE A 133 -5.22 12.94 26.25
C PHE A 133 -5.97 12.17 25.16
N ARG A 134 -5.51 10.97 24.78
CA ARG A 134 -6.16 10.11 23.78
C ARG A 134 -7.61 9.82 24.15
N GLY A 135 -7.88 9.48 25.41
CA GLY A 135 -9.24 9.23 25.90
C GLY A 135 -10.14 10.47 25.74
N ARG A 136 -9.70 11.63 26.25
CA ARG A 136 -10.47 12.88 26.08
C ARG A 136 -10.67 13.27 24.62
N TRP A 137 -9.73 12.94 23.74
CA TRP A 137 -9.83 13.32 22.33
C TRP A 137 -10.78 12.42 21.54
N LEU A 138 -10.65 11.10 21.67
CA LEU A 138 -11.40 10.13 20.85
C LEU A 138 -12.72 9.67 21.48
N GLU A 139 -12.86 9.77 22.81
CA GLU A 139 -14.08 9.38 23.52
C GLU A 139 -14.98 10.59 23.85
N ALA A 140 -14.51 11.82 23.64
CA ALA A 140 -15.36 13.00 23.75
C ALA A 140 -16.47 12.93 22.69
N ARG A 141 -17.70 12.76 23.19
CA ARG A 141 -18.95 13.00 22.47
C ARG A 141 -19.51 14.34 22.90
#